data_AF-A0A628U5B8-F1
#
_entry.id   AF-A0A628U5B8-F1
#
_cell.length_a   1.000
_cell.length_b   1.000
_cell.length_c   1.000
_cell.angle_alpha   90.00
_cell.angle_beta   90.00
_cell.angle_gamma   90.00
#
_symmetry.space_group_name_H-M   'P 1'
#
loop_
_entity.id
_entity.type
_entity.pdbx_description
1 polymer ?
#
loop_
_entity_poly.entity_id
_entity_poly.type
_entity_poly.pdbx_seq_one_letter_code
_entity_poly.pdbx_strand_id
1 'polypeptide(L)'
;SENKFSKDINTSNMISGTYISDYTKLYAGFANQSNGYKQKSWKVSGSLIAHPYGITLSPYSISERGASTIVSIPGASGVSLINNISSTDFFGNVFVNNLHPYKKNNININSRNLPSNIEVQNIESKLIPADGAITYTEFSATVGNRAILKLLFNGKSLPFGSTVTEDPLAFANASGIIYITGLANSQRLHIKMPDGNKCSMIFDISESKNRNEIYFYNGICN
;
A
#
# COMPACT_ATOMS: atom_id res chain seq x y z
N SER A 1 26.20 -49.65 -51.17
CA SER A 1 25.99 -49.23 -49.77
C SER A 1 26.18 -47.72 -49.68
N GLU A 2 25.11 -46.94 -49.84
CA GLU A 2 25.17 -45.49 -49.60
C GLU A 2 24.52 -45.19 -48.26
N ASN A 3 25.36 -44.93 -47.25
CA ASN A 3 24.94 -44.45 -45.94
C ASN A 3 24.47 -43.00 -46.06
N LYS A 4 23.16 -42.78 -46.19
CA LYS A 4 22.53 -41.48 -45.91
C LYS A 4 22.42 -41.30 -44.40
N PHE A 5 23.44 -40.72 -43.77
CA PHE A 5 23.24 -40.06 -42.48
C PHE A 5 22.39 -38.80 -42.73
N SER A 6 21.07 -38.94 -42.59
CA SER A 6 20.17 -37.78 -42.45
C SER A 6 20.58 -37.04 -41.18
N LYS A 7 21.10 -35.83 -41.33
CA LYS A 7 21.34 -34.94 -40.21
C LYS A 7 19.98 -34.34 -39.85
N ASP A 8 19.22 -35.04 -39.01
CA ASP A 8 17.93 -34.53 -38.53
C ASP A 8 18.18 -33.29 -37.68
N ILE A 9 18.06 -32.11 -38.30
CA ILE A 9 18.15 -30.83 -37.61
C ILE A 9 16.84 -30.68 -36.83
N ASN A 10 16.85 -31.18 -35.59
CA ASN A 10 15.72 -31.01 -34.69
C ASN A 10 15.58 -29.53 -34.29
N THR A 11 14.71 -28.79 -34.98
CA THR A 11 14.33 -27.44 -34.59
C THR A 11 13.24 -27.48 -33.51
N SER A 12 13.38 -26.64 -32.49
CA SER A 12 12.40 -26.48 -31.42
C SER A 12 12.07 -25.01 -31.22
N ASN A 13 10.79 -24.65 -31.34
CA ASN A 13 10.31 -23.29 -31.10
C ASN A 13 9.52 -23.27 -29.79
N MET A 14 9.84 -22.36 -28.89
CA MET A 14 9.14 -22.19 -27.62
C MET A 14 8.73 -20.74 -27.43
N ILE A 15 7.49 -20.53 -27.01
CA ILE A 15 6.98 -19.25 -26.56
C ILE A 15 6.39 -19.44 -25.16
N SER A 16 6.69 -18.54 -24.23
CA SER A 16 6.11 -18.56 -22.90
C SER A 16 5.93 -17.17 -22.34
N GLY A 17 4.90 -16.99 -21.52
CA GLY A 17 4.60 -15.78 -20.79
C GLY A 17 4.46 -16.07 -19.30
N THR A 18 4.85 -15.09 -18.49
CA THR A 18 4.59 -15.09 -17.04
C THR A 18 3.88 -13.82 -16.67
N TYR A 19 2.77 -13.94 -15.97
CA TYR A 19 2.02 -12.84 -15.38
C TYR A 19 2.11 -12.94 -13.86
N ILE A 20 2.51 -11.86 -13.19
CA ILE A 20 2.57 -11.77 -11.74
C ILE A 20 1.54 -10.74 -11.32
N SER A 21 0.56 -11.17 -10.54
CA SER A 21 -0.39 -10.30 -9.85
C SER A 21 0.04 -10.09 -8.39
N ASP A 22 -0.68 -9.24 -7.66
CA ASP A 22 -0.46 -9.04 -6.22
C ASP A 22 -0.66 -10.31 -5.38
N TYR A 23 -1.39 -11.30 -5.90
CA TYR A 23 -1.81 -12.50 -5.14
C TYR A 23 -1.27 -13.81 -5.68
N THR A 24 -0.96 -13.90 -6.98
CA THR A 24 -0.59 -15.15 -7.65
C THR A 24 0.28 -14.92 -8.88
N LYS A 25 1.07 -15.93 -9.23
CA LYS A 25 1.91 -15.99 -10.42
C LYS A 25 1.37 -17.03 -11.39
N LEU A 26 1.08 -16.59 -12.62
CA LEU A 26 0.59 -17.40 -13.72
C LEU A 26 1.68 -17.55 -14.77
N TYR A 27 1.88 -18.77 -15.26
CA TYR A 27 2.78 -19.09 -16.37
C TYR A 27 2.00 -19.84 -17.44
N ALA A 28 2.24 -19.52 -18.71
CA ALA A 28 1.71 -20.25 -19.85
C ALA A 28 2.80 -20.39 -20.92
N GLY A 29 2.87 -21.55 -21.56
CA GLY A 29 3.88 -21.88 -22.55
C GLY A 29 3.35 -22.78 -23.66
N PHE A 30 3.92 -22.61 -24.85
CA PHE A 30 3.72 -23.47 -26.00
C PHE A 30 5.07 -23.81 -26.63
N ALA A 31 5.32 -25.09 -26.84
CA ALA A 31 6.52 -25.57 -27.51
C ALA A 31 6.13 -26.47 -28.69
N ASN A 32 6.84 -26.31 -29.81
CA ASN A 32 6.70 -27.12 -31.02
C ASN A 32 8.06 -27.65 -31.43
N GLN A 33 8.16 -28.96 -31.62
CA GLN A 33 9.36 -29.65 -32.08
C GLN A 33 9.15 -30.16 -33.52
N SER A 34 10.22 -30.16 -34.30
CA SER A 34 10.29 -30.64 -35.69
C SER A 34 9.86 -32.08 -35.90
N ASN A 35 9.97 -32.94 -34.89
CA ASN A 35 9.44 -34.32 -34.90
C ASN A 35 7.90 -34.40 -34.78
N GLY A 36 7.20 -33.26 -34.81
CA GLY A 36 5.74 -33.17 -34.70
C GLY A 36 5.21 -33.06 -33.27
N TYR A 37 6.08 -33.10 -32.25
CA TYR A 37 5.68 -33.00 -30.85
C TYR A 37 5.28 -31.57 -30.48
N LYS A 38 4.06 -31.40 -29.96
CA LYS A 38 3.52 -30.12 -29.48
C LYS A 38 3.19 -30.22 -28.00
N GLN A 39 3.70 -29.28 -27.20
CA GLN A 39 3.43 -29.21 -25.78
C GLN A 39 2.78 -27.87 -25.43
N LYS A 40 1.71 -27.92 -24.64
CA LYS A 40 1.09 -26.77 -23.98
C LYS A 40 1.28 -26.93 -22.49
N SER A 41 1.76 -25.90 -21.81
CA SER A 41 1.98 -25.90 -20.38
C SER A 41 1.35 -24.66 -19.75
N TRP A 42 0.81 -24.83 -18.55
CA TRP A 42 0.30 -23.75 -17.73
C TRP A 42 0.59 -24.08 -16.27
N LYS A 43 0.90 -23.06 -15.47
CA LYS A 43 1.22 -23.20 -14.04
C LYS A 43 0.69 -22.00 -13.28
N VAL A 44 0.09 -22.27 -12.13
CA VAL A 44 -0.29 -21.27 -11.13
C VAL A 44 0.55 -21.53 -9.88
N SER A 45 1.12 -20.48 -9.29
CA SER A 45 1.90 -20.58 -8.06
C SER A 45 1.71 -19.36 -7.19
N GLY A 46 1.73 -19.58 -5.88
CA GLY A 46 1.65 -18.55 -4.86
C GLY A 46 1.68 -19.19 -3.47
N SER A 47 1.37 -18.41 -2.46
CA SER A 47 1.19 -18.85 -1.09
C SER A 47 -0.07 -18.26 -0.48
N LEU A 48 -0.59 -19.00 0.49
CA LEU A 48 -1.68 -18.59 1.37
C LEU A 48 -1.13 -18.63 2.79
N ILE A 49 -1.13 -17.48 3.46
CA ILE A 49 -0.63 -17.34 4.82
C ILE A 49 -1.80 -16.99 5.74
N ALA A 50 -2.10 -17.88 6.69
CA ALA A 50 -3.03 -17.61 7.77
C ALA A 50 -2.27 -17.03 8.97
N HIS A 51 -2.73 -15.89 9.48
CA HIS A 51 -2.13 -15.18 10.61
C HIS A 51 -3.23 -14.59 11.51
N PRO A 52 -2.91 -14.09 12.72
CA PRO A 52 -3.91 -13.58 13.67
C PRO A 52 -4.83 -12.47 13.12
N TYR A 53 -4.40 -11.79 12.07
CA TYR A 53 -5.10 -10.67 11.45
C TYR A 53 -5.81 -11.03 10.14
N GLY A 54 -5.89 -12.33 9.81
CA GLY A 54 -6.63 -12.84 8.65
C GLY A 54 -5.83 -13.79 7.77
N ILE A 55 -6.14 -13.74 6.47
CA ILE A 55 -5.49 -14.57 5.45
C ILE A 55 -4.92 -13.63 4.38
N THR A 56 -3.62 -13.76 4.11
CA THR A 56 -2.93 -13.01 3.06
C THR A 56 -2.53 -13.96 1.94
N LEU A 57 -2.80 -13.58 0.69
CA LEU A 57 -2.32 -14.28 -0.51
C LEU A 57 -1.06 -13.59 -1.05
N SER A 58 -0.17 -14.37 -1.66
CA SER A 58 1.04 -13.82 -2.27
C SER A 58 1.49 -14.60 -3.50
N PRO A 59 2.04 -13.94 -4.54
CA PRO A 59 2.64 -14.61 -5.68
C PRO A 59 3.95 -15.32 -5.33
N TYR A 60 4.50 -15.06 -4.14
CA TYR A 60 5.72 -15.68 -3.67
C TYR A 60 5.43 -17.03 -3.01
N SER A 61 6.32 -18.01 -3.24
CA SER A 61 6.34 -19.24 -2.47
C SER A 61 6.99 -19.00 -1.11
N ILE A 62 6.45 -19.62 -0.05
CA ILE A 62 7.10 -19.66 1.26
C ILE A 62 8.34 -20.56 1.16
N SER A 63 9.45 -20.10 1.72
CA SER A 63 10.70 -20.86 1.83
C SER A 63 10.94 -21.21 3.29
N GLU A 64 11.36 -22.45 3.55
CA GLU A 64 11.81 -22.90 4.88
C GLU A 64 13.17 -22.31 5.27
N ARG A 65 13.90 -21.74 4.29
CA ARG A 65 15.18 -21.06 4.46
C ARG A 65 15.04 -19.57 4.14
N GLY A 66 15.79 -18.74 4.85
CA GLY A 66 15.65 -17.29 4.82
C GLY A 66 14.57 -16.83 5.78
N ALA A 67 14.15 -15.57 5.66
CA ALA A 67 13.08 -15.03 6.48
C ALA A 67 12.05 -14.28 5.64
N SER A 68 10.86 -14.13 6.19
CA SER A 68 9.74 -13.40 5.56
C SER A 68 9.00 -12.59 6.60
N THR A 69 8.20 -11.61 6.16
CA THR A 69 7.33 -10.85 7.05
C THR A 69 5.99 -10.58 6.39
N ILE A 70 4.94 -10.56 7.20
CA ILE A 70 3.65 -10.00 6.81
C ILE A 70 3.68 -8.54 7.20
N VAL A 71 3.56 -7.66 6.21
CA VAL A 71 3.38 -6.23 6.44
C VAL A 71 1.89 -5.94 6.46
N SER A 72 1.42 -5.25 7.50
CA SER A 72 0.04 -4.80 7.61
C SER A 72 -0.03 -3.28 7.72
N ILE A 73 -0.95 -2.70 6.97
CA ILE A 73 -1.31 -1.30 7.02
C ILE A 73 -2.84 -1.27 7.12
N PRO A 74 -3.39 -1.41 8.34
CA PRO A 74 -4.82 -1.64 8.52
C PRO A 74 -5.69 -0.61 7.79
N GLY A 75 -6.63 -1.09 6.96
CA GLY A 75 -7.53 -0.26 6.17
C GLY A 75 -6.93 0.37 4.91
N ALA A 76 -5.63 0.23 4.66
CA ALA A 76 -4.91 0.83 3.54
C ALA A 76 -4.57 -0.20 2.46
N SER A 77 -5.46 -0.36 1.48
CA SER A 77 -5.26 -1.24 0.32
C SER A 77 -4.47 -0.58 -0.81
N GLY A 78 -3.75 -1.37 -1.61
CA GLY A 78 -3.03 -0.88 -2.80
C GLY A 78 -1.76 -0.09 -2.47
N VAL A 79 -1.24 -0.20 -1.25
CA VAL A 79 0.03 0.43 -0.87
C VAL A 79 1.18 -0.44 -1.35
N SER A 80 2.05 0.12 -2.19
CA SER A 80 3.23 -0.57 -2.70
C SER A 80 4.44 -0.41 -1.79
N LEU A 81 5.30 -1.43 -1.74
CA LEU A 81 6.58 -1.38 -1.02
C LEU A 81 7.75 -1.29 -2.00
N ILE A 82 8.85 -0.72 -1.54
CA ILE A 82 10.11 -0.70 -2.30
C ILE A 82 10.63 -2.13 -2.43
N ASN A 83 11.02 -2.51 -3.64
CA ASN A 83 11.54 -3.84 -3.98
C ASN A 83 10.56 -5.01 -3.73
N ASN A 84 9.26 -4.72 -3.60
CA ASN A 84 8.21 -5.74 -3.58
C ASN A 84 7.35 -5.59 -4.84
N ILE A 85 6.97 -6.72 -5.44
CA ILE A 85 6.11 -6.70 -6.64
C ILE A 85 4.65 -6.48 -6.24
N SER A 86 4.23 -7.09 -5.13
CA SER A 86 2.86 -6.98 -4.63
C SER A 86 2.62 -5.71 -3.82
N SER A 87 1.41 -5.20 -3.93
CA SER A 87 0.85 -4.16 -3.05
C SER A 87 -0.02 -4.77 -1.95
N THR A 88 -0.42 -3.96 -0.96
CA THR A 88 -1.35 -4.40 0.09
C THR A 88 -2.70 -4.82 -0.47
N ASP A 89 -3.25 -5.90 0.09
CA ASP A 89 -4.57 -6.43 -0.24
C ASP A 89 -5.70 -5.55 0.30
N PHE A 90 -6.95 -5.99 0.12
CA PHE A 90 -8.13 -5.28 0.60
C PHE A 90 -8.15 -5.02 2.12
N PHE A 91 -7.50 -5.88 2.91
CA PHE A 91 -7.38 -5.73 4.36
C PHE A 91 -6.16 -4.91 4.78
N GLY A 92 -5.31 -4.54 3.82
CA GLY A 92 -4.07 -3.80 4.06
C GLY A 92 -2.86 -4.68 4.31
N ASN A 93 -2.91 -5.98 4.01
CA ASN A 93 -1.81 -6.91 4.24
C ASN A 93 -1.01 -7.21 2.97
N VAL A 94 0.28 -7.45 3.11
CA VAL A 94 1.15 -7.91 2.03
C VAL A 94 2.29 -8.76 2.58
N PHE A 95 2.57 -9.86 1.88
CA PHE A 95 3.70 -10.72 2.21
C PHE A 95 4.97 -10.22 1.54
N VAL A 96 6.03 -10.07 2.34
CA VAL A 96 7.38 -9.75 1.87
C VAL A 96 8.28 -10.93 2.17
N ASN A 97 8.94 -11.45 1.14
CA ASN A 97 9.84 -12.58 1.25
C ASN A 97 11.31 -12.16 1.15
N ASN A 98 12.20 -13.15 1.16
CA ASN A 98 13.62 -12.98 0.85
C ASN A 98 14.35 -11.99 1.79
N LEU A 99 13.96 -11.98 3.06
CA LEU A 99 14.65 -11.26 4.12
C LEU A 99 15.89 -12.05 4.55
N HIS A 100 16.93 -11.33 4.97
CA HIS A 100 18.19 -11.91 5.42
C HIS A 100 18.12 -12.24 6.92
N PRO A 101 18.23 -13.52 7.31
CA PRO A 101 18.26 -13.91 8.72
C PRO A 101 19.41 -13.24 9.48
N TYR A 102 19.16 -12.92 10.75
CA TYR A 102 20.13 -12.33 11.70
C TYR A 102 20.74 -11.00 11.24
N LYS A 103 20.16 -10.36 10.23
CA LYS A 103 20.57 -9.05 9.70
C LYS A 103 19.41 -8.07 9.77
N LYS A 104 19.76 -6.78 9.78
CA LYS A 104 18.77 -5.71 9.65
C LYS A 104 18.18 -5.73 8.25
N ASN A 105 16.86 -5.89 8.16
CA ASN A 105 16.10 -5.76 6.93
C ASN A 105 15.21 -4.53 7.06
N ASN A 106 15.28 -3.63 6.08
CA ASN A 106 14.45 -2.43 6.05
C ASN A 106 13.27 -2.67 5.12
N ILE A 107 12.07 -2.56 5.66
CA ILE A 107 10.81 -2.61 4.94
C ILE A 107 10.39 -1.18 4.69
N ASN A 108 10.27 -0.81 3.41
CA ASN A 108 9.98 0.56 3.03
C ASN A 108 8.71 0.64 2.19
N ILE A 109 7.81 1.55 2.55
CA ILE A 109 6.65 1.92 1.74
C ILE A 109 7.12 2.83 0.60
N ASN A 110 6.61 2.58 -0.60
CA ASN A 110 6.90 3.40 -1.76
C ASN A 110 5.99 4.65 -1.75
N SER A 111 6.47 5.72 -1.10
CA SER A 111 5.74 6.99 -0.97
C SER A 111 5.47 7.72 -2.29
N ARG A 112 6.16 7.36 -3.38
CA ARG A 112 5.95 7.98 -4.71
C ARG A 112 4.70 7.46 -5.41
N ASN A 113 4.22 6.29 -5.02
CA ASN A 113 3.05 5.63 -5.61
C ASN A 113 2.05 5.24 -4.52
N LEU A 114 1.88 6.14 -3.54
CA LEU A 114 0.91 5.97 -2.48
C LEU A 114 -0.46 6.38 -3.01
N PRO A 115 -1.53 5.62 -2.73
CA PRO A 115 -2.88 6.05 -3.07
C PRO A 115 -3.21 7.43 -2.48
N SER A 116 -3.92 8.25 -3.24
CA SER A 116 -4.17 9.66 -2.92
C SER A 116 -4.93 9.89 -1.61
N ASN A 117 -5.76 8.93 -1.23
CA ASN A 117 -6.56 8.91 -0.02
C ASN A 117 -5.85 8.23 1.17
N ILE A 118 -4.56 7.93 1.11
CA ILE A 118 -3.84 7.23 2.19
C ILE A 118 -2.66 8.09 2.59
N GLU A 119 -2.52 8.45 3.86
CA GLU A 119 -1.30 9.06 4.40
C GLU A 119 -0.67 8.13 5.42
N VAL A 120 0.64 7.90 5.33
CA VAL A 120 1.34 6.99 6.23
C VAL A 120 2.20 7.78 7.21
N GLN A 121 2.19 7.41 8.50
CA GLN A 121 2.97 8.10 9.53
C GLN A 121 4.47 7.82 9.41
N ASN A 122 4.84 6.57 9.13
CA ASN A 122 6.23 6.14 8.95
C ASN A 122 6.36 5.36 7.65
N ILE A 123 7.39 5.65 6.85
CA ILE A 123 7.61 4.94 5.58
C ILE A 123 8.65 3.82 5.66
N GLU A 124 9.34 3.69 6.79
CA GLU A 124 10.40 2.70 7.01
C GLU A 124 10.13 1.94 8.33
N SER A 125 10.29 0.62 8.30
CA SER A 125 10.36 -0.23 9.48
C SER A 125 11.55 -1.18 9.39
N LYS A 126 12.15 -1.52 10.52
CA LYS A 126 13.38 -2.34 10.58
C LYS A 126 13.13 -3.57 11.43
N LEU A 127 13.50 -4.74 10.90
CA LEU A 127 13.35 -6.01 11.60
C LEU A 127 14.58 -6.90 11.40
N ILE A 128 14.87 -7.73 12.41
CA ILE A 128 15.98 -8.69 12.41
C ILE A 128 15.39 -10.08 12.67
N PRO A 129 15.00 -10.81 11.62
CA PRO A 129 14.32 -12.09 11.78
C PRO A 129 15.33 -13.23 11.95
N ALA A 130 14.92 -14.32 12.61
CA ALA A 130 15.67 -15.58 12.61
C ALA A 130 15.47 -16.33 11.28
N ASP A 131 16.28 -17.36 11.03
CA ASP A 131 16.10 -18.22 9.85
C ASP A 131 14.80 -19.03 9.97
N GLY A 132 14.04 -19.13 8.89
CA GLY A 132 12.70 -19.71 8.84
C GLY A 132 11.60 -18.85 9.47
N ALA A 133 11.90 -17.67 10.02
CA ALA A 133 10.89 -16.85 10.69
C ALA A 133 9.95 -16.17 9.69
N ILE A 134 8.65 -16.20 10.00
CA ILE A 134 7.62 -15.37 9.38
C ILE A 134 7.20 -14.35 10.44
N THR A 135 7.73 -13.13 10.34
CA THR A 135 7.42 -12.05 11.28
C THR A 135 6.16 -11.29 10.87
N TYR A 136 5.70 -10.39 11.73
CA TYR A 136 4.63 -9.44 11.45
C TYR A 136 5.16 -8.02 11.67
N THR A 137 4.81 -7.09 10.79
CA THR A 137 5.24 -5.69 10.86
C THR A 137 4.08 -4.79 10.49
N GLU A 138 3.77 -3.82 11.34
CA GLU A 138 2.64 -2.92 11.15
C GLU A 138 3.10 -1.50 10.82
N PHE A 139 2.39 -0.84 9.92
CA PHE A 139 2.49 0.59 9.68
C PHE A 139 1.17 1.29 9.97
N SER A 140 1.24 2.42 10.66
CA SER A 140 0.09 3.28 10.88
C SER A 140 -0.15 4.17 9.67
N ALA A 141 -1.38 4.13 9.15
CA ALA A 141 -1.83 5.00 8.09
C ALA A 141 -3.22 5.56 8.40
N THR A 142 -3.47 6.72 7.84
CA THR A 142 -4.75 7.40 7.87
C THR A 142 -5.38 7.31 6.49
N VAL A 143 -6.61 6.82 6.41
CA VAL A 143 -7.33 6.63 5.15
C VAL A 143 -8.48 7.63 5.05
N GLY A 144 -8.47 8.45 4.00
CA GLY A 144 -9.48 9.44 3.69
C GLY A 144 -8.90 10.65 2.97
N ASN A 145 -9.73 11.67 2.80
CA ASN A 145 -9.36 12.89 2.11
C ASN A 145 -8.37 13.71 2.95
N ARG A 146 -7.53 14.47 2.26
CA ARG A 146 -6.60 15.42 2.87
C ARG A 146 -7.09 16.83 2.61
N ALA A 147 -7.16 17.65 3.64
CA ALA A 147 -7.62 19.02 3.52
C ALA A 147 -6.72 20.01 4.25
N ILE A 148 -6.65 21.21 3.67
CA ILE A 148 -6.12 22.41 4.30
C ILE A 148 -7.31 23.32 4.59
N LEU A 149 -7.56 23.56 5.88
CA LEU A 149 -8.69 24.33 6.37
C LEU A 149 -8.19 25.70 6.82
N LYS A 150 -8.78 26.75 6.27
CA LYS A 150 -8.59 28.14 6.74
C LYS A 150 -9.90 28.64 7.32
N LEU A 151 -9.95 28.69 8.65
CA LEU A 151 -11.19 28.93 9.39
C LEU A 151 -11.15 30.25 10.14
N LEU A 152 -12.30 30.93 10.17
CA LEU A 152 -12.52 32.13 10.96
C LEU A 152 -13.47 31.84 12.11
N PHE A 153 -13.08 32.23 13.32
CA PHE A 153 -13.93 32.27 14.52
C PHE A 153 -14.11 33.74 14.92
N ASN A 154 -15.36 34.21 14.99
CA ASN A 154 -15.70 35.61 15.27
C ASN A 154 -14.94 36.62 14.38
N GLY A 155 -14.81 36.30 13.08
CA GLY A 155 -14.13 37.15 12.10
C GLY A 155 -12.59 37.16 12.18
N LYS A 156 -11.99 36.38 13.09
CA LYS A 156 -10.52 36.25 13.25
C LYS A 156 -10.08 34.83 12.93
N SER A 157 -8.84 34.67 12.47
CA SER A 157 -8.25 33.33 12.28
C SER A 157 -8.20 32.56 13.61
N LEU A 158 -8.28 31.23 13.52
CA LEU A 158 -8.10 30.38 14.69
C LEU A 158 -6.74 30.63 15.35
N PRO A 159 -6.67 30.64 16.70
CA PRO A 159 -5.40 30.76 17.42
C PRO A 159 -4.51 29.53 17.18
N PHE A 160 -3.19 29.73 17.26
CA PHE A 160 -2.22 28.64 17.23
C PHE A 160 -2.53 27.57 18.30
N GLY A 161 -2.41 26.29 17.93
CA GLY A 161 -2.69 25.19 18.85
C GLY A 161 -4.18 24.85 19.00
N SER A 162 -5.07 25.49 18.24
CA SER A 162 -6.47 25.04 18.13
C SER A 162 -6.48 23.60 17.61
N THR A 163 -7.18 22.71 18.29
CA THR A 163 -7.14 21.27 18.06
C THR A 163 -8.48 20.77 17.54
N VAL A 164 -8.48 19.97 16.47
CA VAL A 164 -9.64 19.17 16.07
C VAL A 164 -9.76 18.00 17.04
N THR A 165 -10.88 17.91 17.75
CA THR A 165 -11.03 16.99 18.89
C THR A 165 -11.48 15.58 18.52
N GLU A 166 -11.96 15.38 17.29
CA GLU A 166 -12.37 14.07 16.77
C GLU A 166 -11.28 13.49 15.88
N ASP A 167 -11.34 12.17 15.64
CA ASP A 167 -10.51 11.58 14.61
C ASP A 167 -10.97 12.06 13.23
N PRO A 168 -10.05 12.59 12.41
CA PRO A 168 -8.60 12.61 12.60
C PRO A 168 -8.08 13.84 13.40
N LEU A 169 -7.19 13.59 14.38
CA LEU A 169 -6.54 14.63 15.18
C LEU A 169 -5.70 15.58 14.32
N ALA A 170 -5.91 16.88 14.47
CA ALA A 170 -5.17 17.91 13.74
C ALA A 170 -5.07 19.21 14.55
N PHE A 171 -4.09 20.06 14.22
CA PHE A 171 -3.82 21.29 14.95
C PHE A 171 -3.63 22.49 14.02
N ALA A 172 -4.06 23.67 14.47
CA ALA A 172 -3.85 24.92 13.77
C ALA A 172 -2.41 25.41 13.97
N ASN A 173 -1.75 25.75 12.86
CA ASN A 173 -0.43 26.38 12.87
C ASN A 173 -0.52 27.88 13.21
N ALA A 174 0.62 28.57 13.22
CA ALA A 174 0.70 29.99 13.61
C ALA A 174 -0.13 30.92 12.71
N SER A 175 -0.47 30.47 11.50
CA SER A 175 -1.34 31.20 10.55
C SER A 175 -2.82 30.87 10.70
N GLY A 176 -3.20 30.05 11.70
CA GLY A 176 -4.58 29.57 11.90
C GLY A 176 -5.03 28.56 10.85
N ILE A 177 -4.09 27.91 10.17
CA ILE A 177 -4.35 26.90 9.12
C ILE A 177 -4.25 25.51 9.75
N ILE A 178 -5.22 24.65 9.47
CA ILE A 178 -5.25 23.25 9.90
C ILE A 178 -5.01 22.37 8.69
N TYR A 179 -3.98 21.50 8.75
CA TYR A 179 -3.83 20.37 7.82
C TYR A 179 -4.37 19.12 8.50
N ILE A 180 -5.25 18.41 7.81
CA ILE A 180 -5.98 17.27 8.34
C ILE A 180 -6.11 16.20 7.26
N THR A 181 -5.95 14.93 7.63
CA THR A 181 -6.00 13.79 6.71
C THR A 181 -6.88 12.71 7.28
N GLY A 182 -7.51 11.90 6.43
CA GLY A 182 -8.50 10.91 6.89
C GLY A 182 -9.93 11.41 6.93
N LEU A 183 -10.24 12.51 6.24
CA LEU A 183 -11.58 13.06 6.22
C LEU A 183 -12.51 12.24 5.34
N ALA A 184 -13.73 12.00 5.81
CA ALA A 184 -14.82 11.55 4.94
C ALA A 184 -15.19 12.63 3.91
N ASN A 185 -16.02 12.27 2.92
CA ASN A 185 -16.47 13.23 1.89
C ASN A 185 -17.26 14.40 2.49
N SER A 186 -18.02 14.13 3.55
CA SER A 186 -18.70 15.15 4.34
C SER A 186 -18.58 14.76 5.81
N GLN A 187 -18.03 15.63 6.65
CA GLN A 187 -17.72 15.33 8.05
C GLN A 187 -17.86 16.58 8.92
N ARG A 188 -18.54 16.46 10.06
CA ARG A 188 -18.56 17.51 11.08
C ARG A 188 -17.23 17.50 11.84
N LEU A 189 -16.63 18.66 12.00
CA LEU A 189 -15.38 18.84 12.74
C LEU A 189 -15.63 19.74 13.95
N HIS A 190 -15.19 19.26 15.12
CA HIS A 190 -15.20 20.00 16.37
C HIS A 190 -13.80 20.51 16.69
N ILE A 191 -13.69 21.80 16.96
CA ILE A 191 -12.41 22.47 17.20
C ILE A 191 -12.43 23.08 18.60
N LYS A 192 -11.39 22.77 19.39
CA LYS A 192 -11.15 23.34 20.72
C LYS A 192 -9.94 24.28 20.66
N MET A 193 -10.14 25.51 21.10
CA MET A 193 -9.11 26.54 21.17
C MET A 193 -8.37 26.50 22.51
N PRO A 194 -7.14 27.05 22.59
CA PRO A 194 -6.35 27.06 23.84
C PRO A 194 -6.99 27.84 24.99
N ASP A 195 -7.81 28.85 24.68
CA ASP A 195 -8.55 29.67 25.65
C ASP A 195 -9.79 28.96 26.22
N GLY A 196 -10.06 27.73 25.79
CA GLY A 196 -11.21 26.93 26.21
C GLY A 196 -12.45 27.09 25.33
N ASN A 197 -12.45 28.04 24.37
CA ASN A 197 -13.54 28.19 23.42
C ASN A 197 -13.62 26.96 22.50
N LYS A 198 -14.83 26.68 22.03
CA LYS A 198 -15.11 25.59 21.09
C LYS A 198 -15.91 26.13 19.92
N CYS A 199 -15.69 25.56 18.75
CA CYS A 199 -16.50 25.82 17.57
C CYS A 199 -16.64 24.54 16.74
N SER A 200 -17.58 24.56 15.80
CA SER A 200 -17.90 23.44 14.93
C SER A 200 -18.09 23.90 13.49
N MET A 201 -17.77 23.01 12.55
CA MET A 201 -18.05 23.22 11.13
C MET A 201 -18.35 21.90 10.44
N ILE A 202 -18.84 21.97 9.21
CA ILE A 202 -19.01 20.81 8.33
C ILE A 202 -18.02 20.97 7.19
N PHE A 203 -17.10 20.02 7.07
CA PHE A 203 -16.27 19.88 5.88
C PHE A 203 -17.06 19.11 4.82
N ASP A 204 -17.08 19.61 3.60
CA ASP A 204 -17.62 18.90 2.43
C ASP A 204 -16.66 19.05 1.24
N ILE A 205 -16.32 17.93 0.60
CA ILE A 205 -15.42 17.93 -0.55
C ILE A 205 -16.03 18.67 -1.76
N SER A 206 -17.36 18.70 -1.89
CA SER A 206 -18.05 19.36 -3.01
C SER A 206 -17.94 20.89 -2.94
N GLU A 207 -17.76 21.44 -1.74
CA GLU A 207 -17.52 22.87 -1.50
C GLU A 207 -16.03 23.23 -1.51
N SER A 208 -15.15 22.25 -1.69
CA SER A 208 -13.71 22.41 -1.56
C SER A 208 -13.00 22.45 -2.91
N LYS A 209 -11.92 23.25 -3.01
CA LYS A 209 -11.08 23.28 -4.21
C LYS A 209 -10.04 22.16 -4.14
N ASN A 210 -10.09 21.21 -5.06
CA ASN A 210 -9.06 20.18 -5.18
C ASN A 210 -7.85 20.72 -5.97
N ARG A 211 -6.65 20.62 -5.39
CA ARG A 211 -5.38 20.80 -6.10
C ARG A 211 -4.44 19.66 -5.74
N ASN A 212 -4.07 18.86 -6.73
CA ASN A 212 -3.16 17.73 -6.56
C ASN A 212 -3.59 16.84 -5.36
N GLU A 213 -4.87 16.48 -5.31
CA GLU A 213 -5.43 15.55 -4.32
C GLU A 213 -5.47 16.09 -2.88
N ILE A 214 -5.23 17.39 -2.69
CA ILE A 214 -5.45 18.11 -1.44
C ILE A 214 -6.63 19.08 -1.63
N TYR A 215 -7.59 19.01 -0.71
CA TYR A 215 -8.76 19.88 -0.69
C TYR A 215 -8.48 21.16 0.11
N PHE A 216 -8.76 22.31 -0.49
CA PHE A 216 -8.64 23.60 0.16
C PHE A 216 -10.04 24.11 0.52
N TYR A 217 -10.30 24.29 1.80
CA TYR A 217 -11.56 24.77 2.33
C TYR A 217 -11.36 26.07 3.13
N ASN A 218 -12.17 27.08 2.80
CA ASN A 218 -12.21 28.35 3.52
C ASN A 218 -13.62 28.50 4.10
N GLY A 219 -13.73 28.68 5.41
CA GLY A 219 -15.05 28.72 6.06
C GLY A 219 -15.06 29.43 7.40
N ILE A 220 -16.24 29.46 8.00
CA ILE A 220 -16.49 30.01 9.33
C ILE A 220 -16.67 28.83 10.30
N CYS A 221 -16.03 28.92 11.45
CA CYS A 221 -16.24 28.01 12.56
C CYS A 221 -17.24 28.66 13.52
N ASN A 222 -18.38 27.99 13.73
CA ASN A 222 -19.49 28.49 14.54
C ASN A 222 -19.45 27.93 15.97
#